data_AF-A0A7K5I9Z6-F1
#
_entry.id   AF-A0A7K5I9Z6-F1
#
_cell.length_a   1.000
_cell.length_b   1.000
_cell.length_c   1.000
_cell.angle_alpha   90.00
_cell.angle_beta   90.00
_cell.angle_gamma   90.00
#
_symmetry.space_group_name_H-M   'P 1'
#
loop_
_entity.id
_entity.type
_entity.pdbx_description
1 polymer ?
#
loop_
_entity_poly.entity_id
_entity_poly.type
_entity_poly.pdbx_seq_one_letter_code
_entity_poly.pdbx_strand_id
1 'polypeptide(L)' 'VTWLGDGVAVASGPPPRVTSDGRRAVTVTVPPPLWGGTRGLCGPYNDDPTDDFLPPPGDVATFAATFGNSWKTP' A
#
# COMPACT_ATOMS: atom_id res chain seq x y z
N VAL A 1 -9.72 -18.82 2.05
CA VAL A 1 -9.17 -18.52 0.69
C VAL A 1 -10.32 -18.54 -0.28
N THR A 2 -10.59 -17.43 -0.95
CA THR A 2 -11.64 -17.33 -1.98
C THR A 2 -10.98 -17.13 -3.34
N TRP A 3 -11.41 -17.92 -4.33
CA TRP A 3 -10.97 -17.79 -5.72
C TRP A 3 -11.81 -16.71 -6.41
N LEU A 4 -11.17 -15.67 -6.94
CA LEU A 4 -11.81 -14.60 -7.72
C LEU A 4 -11.31 -14.68 -9.17
N GLY A 5 -11.62 -15.76 -9.88
CA GLY A 5 -11.12 -15.99 -11.24
C GLY A 5 -9.61 -16.27 -11.24
N ASP A 6 -8.82 -15.40 -11.91
CA ASP A 6 -7.37 -15.55 -12.10
C ASP A 6 -6.50 -15.18 -10.87
N GLY A 7 -7.11 -14.95 -9.70
CA GLY A 7 -6.40 -14.49 -8.50
C GLY A 7 -6.78 -15.23 -7.20
N VAL A 8 -5.82 -15.31 -6.28
CA VAL A 8 -5.98 -15.82 -4.91
C VAL A 8 -6.17 -14.64 -3.96
N ALA A 9 -7.32 -14.59 -3.28
CA ALA A 9 -7.55 -13.66 -2.18
C ALA A 9 -7.24 -14.34 -0.83
N VAL A 10 -6.22 -13.85 -0.13
CA VAL A 10 -5.96 -14.21 1.27
C VAL A 10 -6.62 -13.14 2.14
N ALA A 11 -7.86 -13.38 2.55
CA ALA A 11 -8.51 -12.60 3.59
C ALA A 11 -8.69 -13.49 4.82
N SER A 12 -7.96 -13.17 5.90
CA SER A 12 -7.99 -13.91 7.16
C SER A 12 -8.34 -13.02 8.37
N GLY A 13 -8.87 -11.81 8.16
CA GLY A 13 -9.12 -10.88 9.27
C GLY A 13 -9.85 -9.58 8.86
N PRO A 14 -9.98 -8.63 9.82
CA PRO A 14 -10.47 -7.28 9.53
C PRO A 14 -9.59 -6.58 8.49
N PRO A 15 -10.11 -5.54 7.80
CA PRO A 15 -9.39 -4.82 6.76
C PRO A 15 -7.99 -4.36 7.20
N PRO A 16 -7.03 -4.23 6.26
CA PRO A 16 -7.20 -4.25 4.79
C PRO A 16 -7.28 -5.66 4.17
N ARG A 17 -7.82 -5.75 2.95
CA ARG A 17 -7.86 -7.00 2.16
C ARG A 17 -6.64 -7.05 1.24
N VAL A 18 -5.96 -8.19 1.19
CA VAL A 18 -4.84 -8.43 0.27
C VAL A 18 -5.23 -9.48 -0.77
N THR A 19 -4.97 -9.19 -2.03
CA THR A 19 -5.19 -10.10 -3.16
C THR A 19 -3.92 -10.23 -3.99
N SER A 20 -3.67 -11.42 -4.52
CA SER A 20 -2.52 -11.67 -5.39
C SER A 20 -2.96 -12.43 -6.64
N ASP A 21 -2.33 -12.12 -7.77
CA ASP A 21 -2.47 -12.87 -9.02
C ASP A 21 -1.62 -14.16 -9.06
N GLY A 22 -0.91 -14.47 -7.97
CA GLY A 22 0.01 -15.61 -7.90
C GLY A 22 1.31 -15.42 -8.71
N ARG A 23 1.60 -14.21 -9.21
CA ARG A 23 2.82 -13.89 -9.96
C ARG A 23 3.57 -12.71 -9.36
N ARG A 24 3.20 -11.50 -9.74
CA ARG A 24 3.93 -10.26 -9.40
C ARG A 24 3.01 -9.14 -8.94
N ALA A 25 1.70 -9.30 -9.10
CA ALA A 25 0.74 -8.30 -8.65
C ALA A 25 0.23 -8.66 -7.26
N VAL A 26 0.33 -7.68 -6.35
CA VAL A 26 -0.31 -7.70 -5.05
C VAL A 26 -1.15 -6.42 -4.97
N THR A 27 -2.44 -6.57 -4.69
CA THR A 27 -3.35 -5.44 -4.49
C THR A 27 -3.85 -5.44 -3.06
N VAL A 28 -3.68 -4.30 -2.40
CA VAL A 28 -4.19 -4.05 -1.04
C VAL A 28 -5.40 -3.12 -1.15
N THR A 29 -6.55 -3.59 -0.70
CA THR A 29 -7.79 -2.81 -0.65
C THR A 29 -8.04 -2.34 0.78
N VAL A 30 -8.03 -1.02 0.94
CA VAL A 30 -8.19 -0.32 2.23
C VAL A 30 -9.59 0.29 2.27
N PRO A 31 -10.39 0.07 3.32
CA PRO A 31 -11.71 0.67 3.44
C PRO A 31 -11.67 2.13 3.94
N PRO A 32 -12.74 2.90 3.75
CA PRO A 32 -12.81 4.32 4.15
C PRO A 32 -12.42 4.65 5.60
N PRO A 33 -12.67 3.82 6.63
CA PRO A 33 -12.27 4.13 8.00
C PRO A 33 -10.76 4.27 8.21
N LEU A 34 -9.92 3.86 7.26
CA LEU A 34 -8.47 4.01 7.31
C LEU A 34 -7.95 5.22 6.50
N TRP A 35 -8.82 6.11 6.04
CA TRP A 35 -8.46 7.35 5.34
C TRP A 35 -7.43 8.16 6.13
N GLY A 36 -6.36 8.59 5.47
CA GLY A 36 -5.24 9.33 6.06
C GLY A 36 -4.36 8.51 7.02
N GLY A 37 -4.71 7.24 7.27
CA GLY A 37 -4.10 6.39 8.28
C GLY A 37 -3.05 5.42 7.74
N THR A 38 -2.94 5.24 6.42
CA THR A 38 -1.94 4.35 5.83
C THR A 38 -0.56 5.00 5.82
N ARG A 39 0.49 4.19 5.80
CA ARG A 39 1.87 4.63 5.59
C ARG A 39 2.58 3.55 4.77
N GLY A 40 3.66 3.92 4.09
CA GLY A 40 4.43 2.99 3.26
C GLY A 40 4.43 3.38 1.79
N LEU A 41 4.83 2.44 0.95
CA LEU A 41 4.96 2.63 -0.51
C LEU A 41 3.65 2.96 -1.23
N CYS A 42 2.49 2.78 -0.58
CA CYS A 42 1.16 3.12 -1.12
C CYS A 42 0.64 4.49 -0.63
N GLY A 43 1.47 5.30 0.02
CA GLY A 43 1.10 6.64 0.47
C GLY A 43 0.14 6.67 1.66
N PRO A 44 -0.35 7.88 2.02
CA PRO A 44 -1.19 8.11 3.19
C PRO A 44 -2.70 7.89 3.00
N TYR A 45 -3.17 7.59 1.78
CA TYR A 45 -4.60 7.35 1.46
C TYR A 45 -5.50 8.53 1.87
N ASN A 46 -5.26 9.71 1.32
CA ASN A 46 -5.94 10.97 1.66
C ASN A 46 -6.38 11.80 0.45
N ASP A 47 -6.38 11.23 -0.76
CA ASP A 47 -6.67 11.90 -2.05
C ASP A 47 -5.74 13.08 -2.40
N ASP A 48 -4.57 13.18 -1.76
CA ASP A 48 -3.53 14.15 -2.10
C ASP A 48 -2.31 13.47 -2.75
N PRO A 49 -2.16 13.48 -4.08
CA PRO A 49 -1.01 12.86 -4.73
C PRO A 49 0.30 13.60 -4.45
N THR A 50 0.27 14.80 -3.87
CA THR A 50 1.47 15.60 -3.62
C THR A 50 2.26 15.12 -2.41
N ASP A 51 1.67 14.31 -1.53
CA ASP A 51 2.33 13.76 -0.34
C ASP A 51 2.53 12.23 -0.39
N ASP A 52 2.18 11.56 -1.49
CA ASP A 52 2.30 10.10 -1.63
C ASP A 52 3.75 9.60 -1.46
N PHE A 53 4.74 10.45 -1.72
CA PHE A 53 6.16 10.16 -1.50
C PHE A 53 6.66 10.54 -0.10
N LEU A 54 5.79 10.48 0.92
CA LEU A 54 6.14 10.71 2.32
C LEU A 54 6.93 9.52 2.91
N PRO A 55 8.24 9.69 3.21
CA PRO A 55 9.05 8.62 3.81
C PRO A 55 8.72 8.41 5.30
N PRO A 56 9.25 7.36 5.95
CA PRO A 56 9.39 7.36 7.41
C PRO A 56 10.19 8.59 7.83
N PRO A 57 10.00 9.11 9.06
CA PRO A 57 10.14 10.53 9.43
C PRO A 57 11.04 11.38 8.50
N GLY A 58 10.44 12.37 7.84
CA GLY A 58 11.12 13.29 6.93
C GLY A 58 10.15 14.09 6.07
N ASP A 59 10.68 14.94 5.19
CA ASP A 59 9.89 15.68 4.21
C ASP A 59 9.52 14.81 3.00
N VAL A 60 8.47 15.21 2.27
CA VAL A 60 8.06 14.55 1.03
C VAL A 60 9.23 14.48 0.06
N ALA A 61 9.57 13.27 -0.39
CA ALA A 61 10.69 13.07 -1.29
C ALA A 61 10.34 13.51 -2.72
N THR A 62 11.25 14.24 -3.37
CA THR A 62 11.09 14.65 -4.77
C THR A 62 11.16 13.47 -5.76
N PHE A 63 11.91 12.43 -5.40
CA PHE A 63 12.23 11.32 -6.31
C PHE A 63 11.73 9.98 -5.78
N ALA A 64 11.11 9.20 -6.67
CA ALA A 64 10.60 7.87 -6.37
C ALA A 64 11.68 6.91 -5.84
N ALA A 65 12.92 7.02 -6.30
CA ALA A 65 14.03 6.21 -5.82
C ALA A 65 14.39 6.53 -4.36
N THR A 66 14.46 7.81 -4.01
CA THR A 66 14.71 8.25 -2.62
C THR A 66 13.57 7.80 -1.71
N PHE A 67 12.32 7.98 -2.14
CA PHE A 67 11.14 7.50 -1.44
C PHE A 67 11.16 5.98 -1.24
N GLY A 68 11.33 5.20 -2.31
CA GLY A 68 11.30 3.74 -2.26
C GLY A 68 12.41 3.17 -1.38
N ASN A 69 13.62 3.75 -1.44
CA ASN A 69 14.74 3.33 -0.60
C ASN A 69 14.52 3.61 0.89
N SER A 70 13.73 4.64 1.24
CA SER A 70 13.44 4.99 2.64
C SER A 70 12.58 3.95 3.37
N TRP A 71 11.80 3.17 2.61
CA TRP A 71 10.92 2.11 3.12
C TRP A 71 11.54 0.72 3.11
N LYS A 72 12.84 0.61 2.79
CA LYS A 72 13.55 -0.66 2.81
C LYS A 72 13.63 -1.21 4.23
N THR A 73 13.19 -2.45 4.44
CA THR A 73 13.37 -3.19 5.70
C THR A 73 14.68 -4.02 5.68
N PRO A 74 15.26 -4.35 6.85
CA PRO A 74 16.43 -5.24 6.95
C PRO A 74 16.23 -6.61 6.29
#